data_AF-A0A948C5G8-F1
#
_entry.id   AF-A0A948C5G8-F1
#
_cell.length_a   1.000
_cell.length_b   1.000
_cell.length_c   1.000
_cell.angle_alpha   90.00
_cell.angle_beta   90.00
_cell.angle_gamma   90.00
#
_symmetry.space_group_name_H-M   'P 1'
#
loop_
_entity.id
_entity.type
_entity.pdbx_description
1 polymer ?
#
loop_
_entity_poly.entity_id
_entity_poly.type
_entity_poly.pdbx_seq_one_letter_code
_entity_poly.pdbx_strand_id
1 'polypeptide(L)'
;MPTNIELAGESEGFIEGISTVSDARFFNNTFGQGMLATPIQIAAGYGAIINGGYYVQPTVIEGIYDRKTDTYHPQQKKIVRQIFRPETAEAMKI
;
A
#
# COMPACT_ATOMS: atom_id res chain seq x y z
N MET A 1 -4.89 -8.42 0.55
CA MET A 1 -5.04 -8.04 -0.87
C MET A 1 -3.69 -7.59 -1.41
N PRO A 2 -3.29 -8.04 -2.61
CA PRO A 2 -2.05 -7.60 -3.26
C PRO A 2 -2.08 -6.10 -3.57
N THR A 3 -0.91 -5.47 -3.65
CA THR A 3 -0.75 -4.06 -3.99
C THR A 3 -0.88 -3.79 -5.49
N ASN A 4 -0.74 -4.83 -6.33
CA ASN A 4 -0.67 -4.75 -7.78
C ASN A 4 0.55 -3.97 -8.29
N ILE A 5 1.71 -4.15 -7.65
CA ILE A 5 3.00 -3.52 -8.02
C ILE A 5 3.61 -4.08 -9.33
N GLU A 6 2.77 -4.65 -10.19
CA GLU A 6 3.17 -5.19 -11.49
C GLU A 6 4.25 -6.30 -11.46
N LEU A 7 4.42 -6.97 -10.31
CA LEU A 7 5.29 -8.12 -10.15
C LEU A 7 4.50 -9.43 -10.03
N ALA A 8 4.95 -10.45 -10.76
CA ALA A 8 4.38 -11.79 -10.67
C ALA A 8 4.66 -12.42 -9.29
N GLY A 9 3.70 -13.19 -8.79
CA GLY A 9 3.85 -13.91 -7.52
C GLY A 9 3.70 -13.04 -6.27
N GLU A 10 3.08 -11.86 -6.39
CA GLU A 10 2.77 -11.03 -5.22
C GLU A 10 1.87 -11.79 -4.22
N SER A 11 2.32 -11.90 -2.98
CA SER A 11 1.51 -12.46 -1.89
C SER A 11 0.50 -11.44 -1.39
N GLU A 12 -0.70 -11.91 -1.05
CA GLU A 12 -1.80 -11.05 -0.60
C GLU A 12 -1.75 -10.67 0.88
N GLY A 13 -0.86 -11.28 1.68
CA GLY A 13 -0.84 -11.20 3.13
C GLY A 13 -2.00 -11.96 3.78
N PHE A 14 -2.20 -11.80 5.09
CA PHE A 14 -3.30 -12.45 5.80
C PHE A 14 -3.74 -11.63 7.02
N ILE A 15 -5.03 -11.35 7.07
CA ILE A 15 -5.71 -10.84 8.27
C ILE A 15 -7.00 -11.64 8.42
N GLU A 16 -7.30 -12.04 9.65
CA GLU A 16 -8.54 -12.77 9.92
C GLU A 16 -9.75 -11.82 9.82
N GLY A 17 -10.86 -12.35 9.32
CA GLY A 17 -12.09 -11.57 9.20
C GLY A 17 -12.66 -11.18 10.56
N ILE A 18 -13.26 -9.99 10.65
CA ILE A 18 -13.81 -9.45 11.90
C ILE A 18 -14.87 -10.36 12.54
N SER A 19 -15.56 -11.17 11.74
CA SER A 19 -16.59 -12.10 12.21
C SER A 19 -16.05 -13.40 12.79
N THR A 20 -14.76 -13.71 12.59
CA THR A 20 -14.16 -14.98 13.02
C THR A 20 -12.97 -14.81 13.96
N VAL A 21 -12.35 -13.63 13.98
CA VAL A 21 -11.19 -13.33 14.82
C VAL A 21 -11.56 -13.39 16.30
N SER A 22 -10.69 -14.00 17.12
CA SER A 22 -10.83 -13.98 18.57
C SER A 22 -10.40 -12.62 19.14
N ASP A 23 -10.94 -12.23 20.30
CA ASP A 23 -10.58 -10.98 20.97
C ASP A 23 -9.06 -10.87 21.19
N ALA A 24 -8.42 -11.94 21.65
CA ALA A 24 -6.98 -11.97 21.86
C ALA A 24 -6.19 -11.68 20.58
N ARG A 25 -6.61 -12.27 19.45
CA ARG A 25 -5.95 -12.02 18.15
C ARG A 25 -6.25 -10.62 17.61
N PHE A 26 -7.47 -10.14 17.81
CA PHE A 26 -7.86 -8.78 17.45
C PHE A 26 -6.98 -7.75 18.16
N PHE A 27 -6.76 -7.90 19.47
CA PHE A 27 -5.84 -7.03 20.21
C PHE A 27 -4.39 -7.17 19.72
N ASN A 28 -3.92 -8.39 19.45
CA ASN A 28 -2.58 -8.62 18.90
C ASN A 28 -2.34 -7.93 17.57
N ASN A 29 -3.35 -7.83 16.70
CA ASN A 29 -3.23 -7.15 15.41
C ASN A 29 -2.91 -5.65 15.55
N THR A 30 -3.32 -4.99 16.64
CA THR A 30 -3.09 -3.56 16.86
C THR A 30 -1.61 -3.18 16.96
N PHE A 31 -0.76 -4.15 17.32
CA PHE A 31 0.69 -4.01 17.39
C PHE A 31 1.42 -5.01 16.45
N GLY A 32 0.72 -5.50 15.43
CA GLY A 32 1.33 -6.24 14.32
C GLY A 32 1.52 -7.75 14.52
N GLN A 33 0.95 -8.34 15.57
CA GLN A 33 1.01 -9.79 15.79
C GLN A 33 -0.25 -10.50 15.27
N GLY A 34 -0.10 -11.74 14.81
CA GLY A 34 -1.23 -12.54 14.33
C GLY A 34 -1.77 -12.11 12.96
N MET A 35 -0.98 -11.42 12.16
CA MET A 35 -1.27 -11.07 10.76
C MET A 35 -0.01 -11.23 9.91
N LEU A 36 -0.19 -11.30 8.59
CA LEU A 36 0.91 -11.32 7.62
C LEU A 36 0.74 -10.14 6.67
N ALA A 37 1.84 -9.43 6.39
CA ALA A 37 1.92 -8.40 5.36
C ALA A 37 3.27 -8.52 4.65
N THR A 38 3.29 -8.24 3.35
CA THR A 38 4.54 -8.16 2.60
C THR A 38 5.29 -6.86 2.94
N PRO A 39 6.62 -6.81 2.78
CA PRO A 39 7.37 -5.57 2.96
C PRO A 39 6.86 -4.40 2.10
N ILE A 40 6.37 -4.70 0.88
CA ILE A 40 5.79 -3.71 -0.03
C ILE A 40 4.46 -3.15 0.51
N GLN A 41 3.60 -3.99 1.09
CA GLN A 41 2.37 -3.53 1.75
C GLN A 41 2.68 -2.61 2.94
N ILE A 42 3.70 -2.94 3.73
CA ILE A 42 4.16 -2.11 4.87
C ILE A 42 4.68 -0.76 4.36
N ALA A 43 5.56 -0.78 3.35
CA ALA A 43 6.10 0.44 2.75
C ALA A 43 5.01 1.34 2.15
N ALA A 44 4.02 0.76 1.46
CA ALA A 44 2.89 1.51 0.93
C ALA A 44 2.01 2.14 2.03
N GLY A 45 1.87 1.46 3.18
CA GLY A 45 1.21 1.99 4.37
C GLY A 45 1.90 3.23 4.93
N TYR A 46 3.23 3.19 5.12
CA TYR A 46 4.01 4.36 5.51
C TYR A 46 3.97 5.46 4.45
N GLY A 47 4.07 5.08 3.17
CA GLY A 47 3.96 6.00 2.05
C GLY A 47 2.64 6.79 2.06
N ALA A 48 1.53 6.17 2.46
CA ALA A 48 0.26 6.86 2.59
C ALA A 48 0.26 7.94 3.69
N ILE A 49 0.96 7.73 4.80
CA ILE A 49 1.15 8.74 5.85
C ILE A 49 1.94 9.93 5.29
N ILE A 50 3.06 9.64 4.61
CA ILE A 50 3.92 10.67 4.00
C ILE A 50 3.17 11.46 2.91
N ASN A 51 2.34 10.79 2.11
CA ASN A 51 1.55 11.37 1.03
C ASN A 51 0.27 12.09 1.53
N GLY A 52 0.28 12.65 2.74
CA GLY A 52 -0.83 13.44 3.28
C GLY A 52 -2.11 12.63 3.54
N GLY A 53 -1.97 11.32 3.75
CA GLY A 53 -3.07 10.40 4.00
C GLY A 53 -3.63 9.69 2.76
N TYR A 54 -3.05 9.94 1.58
CA TYR A 54 -3.47 9.29 0.33
C TYR A 54 -2.68 8.02 0.05
N TYR A 55 -3.40 6.90 -0.14
CA TYR A 55 -2.79 5.69 -0.67
C TYR A 55 -2.51 5.85 -2.16
N VAL A 56 -1.24 5.91 -2.51
CA VAL A 56 -0.74 5.87 -3.88
C VAL A 56 -0.33 4.43 -4.18
N GLN A 57 -0.88 3.84 -5.24
CA GLN A 57 -0.53 2.47 -5.63
C GLN A 57 0.98 2.43 -5.95
N PRO A 58 1.76 1.55 -5.28
CA PRO A 58 3.18 1.40 -5.61
C PRO A 58 3.31 0.84 -7.02
N THR A 59 4.40 1.19 -7.70
CA THR A 59 4.72 0.67 -9.03
C THR A 59 6.21 0.51 -9.19
N VAL A 60 6.64 -0.53 -9.91
CA VAL A 60 8.04 -0.69 -10.37
C VAL A 60 8.27 -0.11 -11.77
N ILE A 61 7.21 0.31 -12.45
CA ILE A 61 7.28 0.84 -13.81
C ILE A 61 7.46 2.36 -13.74
N GLU A 62 8.60 2.85 -14.20
CA GLU A 62 8.86 4.30 -14.30
C GLU A 62 8.12 4.93 -15.49
N GLY A 63 7.99 4.19 -16.59
CA GLY A 63 7.36 4.64 -17.82
C GLY A 63 7.57 3.64 -18.96
N ILE A 64 7.01 3.96 -20.12
CA ILE A 64 7.07 3.15 -21.33
C ILE A 64 7.69 3.99 -22.44
N TYR A 65 8.76 3.50 -23.04
CA TYR A 65 9.35 4.10 -24.24
C TYR A 65 8.84 3.38 -25.50
N ASP A 66 8.24 4.13 -26.42
CA ASP A 66 7.79 3.62 -27.71
C ASP A 66 8.82 3.94 -28.80
N ARG A 67 9.52 2.90 -29.25
CA ARG A 67 10.54 2.97 -30.29
C ARG A 67 9.99 3.37 -31.67
N LYS A 68 8.70 3.15 -31.96
CA LYS A 68 8.12 3.48 -33.28
C LYS A 68 7.90 4.98 -33.43
N THR A 69 7.50 5.63 -32.35
CA THR A 69 7.20 7.06 -32.30
C THR A 69 8.35 7.89 -31.72
N ASP A 70 9.38 7.23 -31.16
CA ASP A 70 10.50 7.85 -30.45
C ASP A 70 10.02 8.71 -29.26
N THR A 71 9.04 8.20 -28.51
CA THR A 71 8.43 8.94 -27.39
C THR A 71 8.52 8.17 -26.08
N TYR A 72 8.72 8.91 -24.99
CA TYR A 72 8.70 8.38 -23.63
C TYR A 72 7.41 8.79 -22.91
N HIS A 73 6.68 7.79 -22.41
CA HIS A 73 5.46 7.95 -21.63
C HIS A 73 5.75 7.64 -20.16
N PRO A 74 5.99 8.65 -19.30
CA PRO A 74 6.20 8.41 -17.87
C PRO A 74 4.94 7.82 -17.23
N GLN A 75 5.14 6.92 -16.27
CA GLN A 75 4.06 6.36 -15.49
C GLN A 75 3.43 7.45 -14.62
N GLN A 76 2.10 7.49 -14.59
CA GLN A 76 1.38 8.44 -13.76
C GLN A 76 1.13 7.86 -12.37
N LYS A 77 1.31 8.70 -11.34
CA LYS A 77 0.98 8.33 -9.97
C LYS A 77 -0.51 8.00 -9.88
N LYS A 78 -0.84 6.79 -9.42
CA LYS A 78 -2.22 6.33 -9.25
C LYS A 78 -2.67 6.51 -7.80
N ILE A 79 -3.38 7.60 -7.52
CA ILE A 79 -4.03 7.82 -6.24
C ILE A 79 -5.29 6.97 -6.19
N VAL A 80 -5.37 6.03 -5.26
CA VAL A 80 -6.50 5.09 -5.18
C VAL A 80 -7.59 5.63 -4.25
N ARG A 81 -7.20 6.12 -3.06
CA ARG A 81 -8.12 6.60 -2.03
C ARG A 81 -7.38 7.37 -0.94
N GLN A 82 -8.12 8.17 -0.19
CA GLN A 82 -7.65 8.74 1.08
C GLN A 82 -7.94 7.74 2.21
N ILE A 83 -6.90 7.36 2.97
CA ILE A 83 -7.01 6.43 4.11
C ILE A 83 -6.81 7.11 5.47
N PHE A 84 -6.17 8.29 5.50
CA PHE A 84 -6.07 9.14 6.67
C PHE A 84 -6.52 10.55 6.33
N ARG A 85 -7.10 11.26 7.31
CA ARG A 85 -7.30 12.71 7.18
C ARG A 85 -5.93 13.40 7.12
N PRO A 86 -5.80 14.55 6.43
CA PRO A 86 -4.51 15.22 6.30
C PRO A 86 -3.90 15.56 7.67
N GLU A 87 -4.72 15.96 8.65
CA GLU A 87 -4.27 16.31 10.00
C GLU A 87 -3.79 15.08 10.77
N THR A 88 -4.44 13.92 10.58
CA THR A 88 -4.01 12.65 11.16
C THR A 88 -2.70 12.18 10.54
N ALA A 89 -2.56 12.29 9.22
CA ALA A 89 -1.34 11.92 8.52
C ALA A 89 -0.15 12.78 8.99
N GLU A 90 -0.36 14.09 9.15
CA GLU A 90 0.65 15.02 9.66
C GLU A 90 1.09 14.65 11.08
N ALA A 91 0.14 14.36 11.98
CA ALA A 91 0.44 13.98 13.35
C ALA A 91 1.21 12.65 13.48
N MET A 92 1.17 11.79 12.46
CA MET A 92 1.87 10.50 12.42
C MET A 92 3.25 10.56 11.74
N LYS A 93 3.62 11.70 11.12
CA LYS A 93 4.97 11.87 10.57
C LYS A 93 5.97 11.92 11.72
N ILE A 94 7.07 11.18 11.57
CA ILE A 94 8.18 11.11 12.53
C ILE A 94 9.25 12.10 12.14
#